data_AF-A0A1G4K227-F1
#
_entry.id   AF-A0A1G4K227-F1
#
_cell.length_a   1.000
_cell.length_b   1.000
_cell.length_c   1.000
_cell.angle_alpha   90.00
_cell.angle_beta   90.00
_cell.angle_gamma   90.00
#
_symmetry.space_group_name_H-M   'P 1'
#
loop_
_entity.id
_entity.type
_entity.pdbx_description
1 polymer ?
#
loop_
_entity_poly.entity_id
_entity_poly.type
_entity_poly.pdbx_seq_one_letter_code
_entity_poly.pdbx_strand_id
1 'polypeptide(L)'
;MQINVTLPLKWAQCGGYIMIVILVNVLMIFPLSGFLFHDFYSRMIPSDSTRTVLFSESRRELGSWSGKSTFNFVFQRHSTNTVMLPQIEINGFAQNVPLRADIPYNMNLDLDIFCLNKVTDLCLKDGEVTISVNRAGESVDKTLFRKTLLLSCANTRDIPNMGGSGRLSLTFAQKVQKELVNSFHFDNPISIEHNVKSLDITLKLAGNANVIIDPNRSYLTFSMNFDHSLRNLMIRWRTLAYVLGTLIFNAIISFFFLIAFAISFFRAGHAKSVKVE
;
A
#
# COMPACT_ATOMS: atom_id res chain seq x y z
N MET A 1 -43.04 -24.18 60.74
CA MET A 1 -42.04 -23.32 60.08
C MET A 1 -42.18 -23.56 58.57
N GLN A 2 -42.90 -22.70 57.85
CA GLN A 2 -43.09 -22.86 56.41
C GLN A 2 -41.81 -22.39 55.71
N ILE A 3 -41.05 -23.33 55.15
CA ILE A 3 -39.88 -23.02 54.34
C ILE A 3 -40.40 -22.35 53.08
N ASN A 4 -40.03 -21.09 52.87
CA ASN A 4 -40.52 -20.27 51.77
C ASN A 4 -39.80 -20.69 50.47
N VAL A 5 -40.22 -21.81 49.87
CA VAL A 5 -39.63 -22.41 48.65
C VAL A 5 -39.73 -21.49 47.42
N THR A 6 -40.52 -20.42 47.51
CA THR A 6 -40.72 -19.43 46.43
C THR A 6 -39.48 -18.56 46.18
N LEU A 7 -38.66 -18.29 47.20
CA LEU A 7 -37.45 -17.48 47.05
C LEU A 7 -36.36 -18.18 46.23
N PRO A 8 -35.93 -19.43 46.55
CA PRO A 8 -34.89 -20.12 45.78
C PRO A 8 -35.32 -20.40 44.34
N LEU A 9 -36.62 -20.62 44.08
CA LEU A 9 -37.12 -20.84 42.72
C LEU A 9 -37.00 -19.58 41.84
N LYS A 10 -37.21 -18.38 42.40
CA LYS A 10 -37.01 -17.11 41.69
C LYS A 10 -35.53 -16.86 41.38
N TRP A 11 -34.63 -17.22 42.30
CA TRP A 11 -33.19 -17.15 42.07
C TRP A 11 -32.73 -18.13 40.98
N ALA A 12 -33.27 -19.35 40.96
CA ALA A 12 -32.97 -20.32 39.91
C ALA A 12 -33.46 -19.84 38.52
N GLN A 13 -34.64 -19.22 38.45
CA GLN A 13 -35.12 -18.61 37.20
C GLN A 13 -34.23 -17.45 36.74
N CYS A 14 -33.85 -16.56 37.66
CA CYS A 14 -32.93 -15.45 37.36
C CYS A 14 -31.57 -15.97 36.86
N GLY A 15 -31.00 -16.96 37.55
CA GLY A 15 -29.75 -17.62 37.15
C GLY A 15 -29.85 -18.28 35.78
N GLY A 16 -30.97 -18.94 35.47
CA GLY A 16 -31.23 -19.52 34.16
C GLY A 16 -31.25 -18.48 33.05
N TYR A 17 -31.91 -17.33 33.26
CA TYR A 17 -31.91 -16.23 32.30
C TYR A 17 -30.51 -15.64 32.10
N ILE A 18 -29.75 -15.44 33.18
CA ILE A 18 -28.36 -14.96 33.10
C ILE A 18 -27.49 -15.94 32.30
N MET A 19 -27.61 -17.24 32.57
CA MET A 19 -26.85 -18.26 31.84
C MET A 19 -27.19 -18.30 30.36
N ILE A 20 -28.47 -18.18 29.99
CA ILE A 20 -28.89 -18.11 28.58
C ILE A 20 -28.32 -16.86 27.91
N VAL A 21 -28.37 -15.70 28.58
CA VAL A 21 -27.82 -14.44 28.04
C VAL A 21 -26.31 -14.55 27.83
N ILE A 22 -25.57 -15.12 28.79
CA ILE A 22 -24.13 -15.36 28.67
C ILE A 22 -23.84 -16.32 27.51
N LEU A 23 -24.59 -17.42 27.40
CA LEU A 23 -24.43 -18.40 26.35
C LEU A 23 -24.63 -17.78 24.96
N VAL A 24 -25.70 -17.00 24.78
CA VAL A 24 -25.97 -16.30 23.52
C VAL A 24 -24.86 -15.29 23.21
N ASN A 25 -24.38 -14.57 24.22
CA ASN A 25 -23.31 -13.60 24.03
C ASN A 25 -22.01 -14.27 23.54
N VAL A 26 -21.58 -15.34 24.20
CA VAL A 26 -20.34 -16.05 23.86
C VAL A 26 -20.44 -16.81 22.53
N LEU A 27 -21.55 -17.50 22.27
CA LEU A 27 -21.69 -18.37 21.08
C LEU A 27 -22.12 -17.63 19.82
N MET A 28 -22.87 -16.52 19.93
CA MET A 28 -23.42 -15.81 18.78
C MET A 28 -22.86 -14.39 18.67
N ILE A 29 -22.99 -13.58 19.71
CA ILE A 29 -22.71 -12.13 19.62
C ILE A 29 -21.21 -11.88 19.46
N PHE A 30 -20.38 -12.54 20.26
CA PHE A 30 -18.94 -12.37 20.22
C PHE A 30 -18.32 -12.77 18.87
N PRO A 31 -18.56 -13.97 18.30
CA PRO A 31 -18.03 -14.32 16.98
C PRO A 31 -18.57 -13.42 15.86
N LEU A 32 -19.84 -13.01 15.93
CA LEU A 32 -20.41 -12.05 14.98
C LEU A 32 -19.72 -10.69 15.06
N SER A 33 -19.43 -10.20 16.27
CA SER A 33 -18.71 -8.95 16.48
C SER A 33 -17.29 -9.00 15.91
N GLY A 34 -16.60 -10.13 16.07
CA GLY A 34 -15.28 -10.36 15.50
C GLY A 34 -15.31 -10.37 13.97
N PHE A 35 -16.31 -11.04 13.38
CA PHE A 35 -16.49 -11.08 11.93
C PHE A 35 -16.79 -9.69 11.34
N LEU A 36 -17.72 -8.95 11.93
CA LEU A 36 -18.09 -7.60 11.47
C LEU A 36 -16.92 -6.62 11.63
N PHE A 37 -16.21 -6.69 12.75
CA PHE A 37 -15.04 -5.84 12.92
C PHE A 37 -13.91 -6.20 11.96
N HIS A 38 -13.72 -7.49 11.67
CA HIS A 38 -12.73 -7.92 10.67
C HIS A 38 -13.02 -7.36 9.27
N ASP A 39 -14.28 -7.44 8.82
CA ASP A 39 -14.71 -6.86 7.54
C ASP A 39 -14.58 -5.33 7.53
N PHE A 40 -14.93 -4.66 8.64
CA PHE A 40 -14.73 -3.22 8.77
C PHE A 40 -13.24 -2.83 8.73
N TYR A 41 -12.38 -3.58 9.44
CA TYR A 41 -10.95 -3.33 9.51
C TYR A 41 -10.27 -3.54 8.15
N SER A 42 -10.61 -4.63 7.45
CA SER A 42 -10.04 -4.95 6.13
C SER A 42 -10.42 -3.93 5.06
N ARG A 43 -11.60 -3.31 5.16
CA ARG A 43 -12.00 -2.20 4.28
C ARG A 43 -11.29 -0.89 4.60
N MET A 44 -10.98 -0.63 5.87
CA MET A 44 -10.27 0.59 6.25
C MET A 44 -8.78 0.55 5.92
N ILE A 45 -8.14 -0.59 6.12
CA ILE A 45 -6.73 -0.81 5.83
C ILE A 45 -6.64 -2.01 4.89
N PRO A 46 -6.76 -1.78 3.58
CA PRO A 46 -6.74 -2.86 2.62
C PRO A 46 -5.35 -3.49 2.56
N SER A 47 -5.30 -4.79 2.29
CA SER A 47 -4.04 -5.56 2.25
C SER A 47 -3.11 -5.12 1.12
N ASP A 48 -3.59 -4.34 0.15
CA ASP A 48 -2.83 -3.79 -0.97
C ASP A 48 -2.24 -2.39 -0.68
N SER A 49 -1.93 -2.13 0.59
CA SER A 49 -1.36 -0.86 1.07
C SER A 49 -0.03 -0.45 0.42
N THR A 50 0.73 -1.42 -0.10
CA THR A 50 2.00 -1.18 -0.79
C THR A 50 1.98 -1.83 -2.17
N ARG A 51 2.45 -1.10 -3.19
CA ARG A 51 2.57 -1.58 -4.57
C ARG A 51 3.93 -1.25 -5.15
N THR A 52 4.62 -2.27 -5.63
CA THR A 52 5.90 -2.14 -6.30
C THR A 52 5.72 -2.27 -7.81
N VAL A 53 6.35 -1.38 -8.58
CA VAL A 53 6.29 -1.35 -10.04
C VAL A 53 7.70 -1.29 -10.59
N LEU A 54 8.05 -2.21 -11.48
CA LEU A 54 9.35 -2.20 -12.16
C LEU A 54 9.39 -1.17 -13.27
N PHE A 55 10.57 -0.65 -13.56
CA PHE A 55 10.77 0.27 -14.69
C PHE A 55 10.54 -0.41 -16.04
N SER A 56 10.65 -1.74 -16.11
CA SER A 56 10.29 -2.55 -17.28
C SER A 56 8.84 -2.35 -17.74
N GLU A 57 7.93 -2.11 -16.79
CA GLU A 57 6.49 -1.99 -17.06
C GLU A 57 6.06 -0.55 -17.39
N SER A 58 7.02 0.38 -17.49
CA SER A 58 6.75 1.78 -17.84
C SER A 58 6.61 1.98 -19.35
N ARG A 59 5.88 3.03 -19.75
CA ARG A 59 5.93 3.51 -21.13
C ARG A 59 7.21 4.30 -21.30
N ARG A 60 8.19 3.70 -21.97
CA ARG A 60 9.42 4.40 -22.32
C ARG A 60 9.14 5.34 -23.48
N GLU A 61 9.16 6.64 -23.21
CA GLU A 61 9.28 7.61 -24.29
C GLU A 61 10.74 7.60 -24.76
N LEU A 62 10.95 7.27 -26.04
CA LEU A 62 12.27 7.24 -26.63
C LEU A 62 12.79 8.69 -26.72
N GLY A 63 13.48 9.14 -25.68
CA GLY A 63 14.17 10.42 -25.65
C GLY A 63 15.20 10.49 -26.77
N SER A 64 14.95 11.40 -27.71
CA SER A 64 15.83 11.76 -28.84
C SER A 64 17.28 12.01 -28.40
N TRP A 65 18.19 11.16 -28.86
CA TRP A 65 19.66 11.29 -29.05
C TRP A 65 20.56 12.02 -28.01
N SER A 66 20.06 12.50 -26.86
CA SER A 66 20.72 13.55 -26.06
C SER A 66 20.97 13.23 -24.57
N GLY A 67 21.19 11.96 -24.22
CA GLY A 67 21.53 11.60 -22.82
C GLY A 67 20.40 11.83 -21.81
N LYS A 68 19.15 11.96 -22.31
CA LYS A 68 17.92 12.09 -21.54
C LYS A 68 17.10 10.80 -21.68
N SER A 69 16.75 10.18 -20.57
CA SER A 69 15.80 9.06 -20.53
C SER A 69 14.58 9.45 -19.72
N THR A 70 13.39 9.28 -20.30
CA THR A 70 12.11 9.57 -19.63
C THR A 70 11.27 8.29 -19.58
N PHE A 71 10.74 8.01 -18.38
CA PHE A 71 9.89 6.86 -18.09
C PHE A 71 8.53 7.37 -17.62
N ASN A 72 7.48 7.03 -18.36
CA ASN A 72 6.12 7.43 -18.07
C ASN A 72 5.36 6.28 -17.40
N PHE A 73 4.78 6.57 -16.25
CA PHE A 73 3.91 5.67 -15.50
C PHE A 73 2.50 6.25 -15.48
N VAL A 74 1.56 5.59 -16.15
CA VAL A 74 0.15 5.98 -16.19
C VAL A 74 -0.60 5.33 -15.02
N PHE A 75 -1.32 6.11 -14.23
CA PHE A 75 -2.11 5.61 -13.11
C PHE A 75 -3.54 5.29 -13.54
N GLN A 76 -4.01 4.10 -13.18
CA GLN A 76 -5.40 3.71 -13.28
C GLN A 76 -6.03 3.72 -11.89
N ARG A 77 -6.93 4.68 -11.66
CA ARG A 77 -7.60 4.86 -10.35
C ARG A 77 -8.82 3.97 -10.25
N HIS A 78 -8.88 3.15 -9.20
CA HIS A 78 -10.03 2.31 -8.87
C HIS A 78 -10.69 2.78 -7.58
N SER A 79 -12.02 2.70 -7.52
CA SER A 79 -12.79 3.04 -6.30
C SER A 79 -12.43 2.11 -5.14
N THR A 80 -12.49 2.61 -3.91
CA THR A 80 -12.27 1.81 -2.69
C THR A 80 -13.21 0.61 -2.58
N ASN A 81 -14.36 0.63 -3.26
CA ASN A 81 -15.31 -0.50 -3.30
C ASN A 81 -14.76 -1.73 -4.04
N THR A 82 -13.71 -1.58 -4.86
CA THR A 82 -13.04 -2.75 -5.45
C THR A 82 -12.20 -3.45 -4.40
N VAL A 83 -12.56 -4.71 -4.09
CA VAL A 83 -11.98 -5.49 -3.00
C VAL A 83 -10.48 -5.75 -3.24
N MET A 84 -10.07 -5.97 -4.50
CA MET A 84 -8.66 -6.14 -4.86
C MET A 84 -8.29 -5.30 -6.08
N LEU A 85 -7.23 -4.51 -5.95
CA LEU A 85 -6.58 -3.88 -7.10
C LEU A 85 -5.93 -4.97 -7.98
N PRO A 86 -6.02 -4.85 -9.33
CA PRO A 86 -5.35 -5.77 -10.23
C PRO A 86 -3.83 -5.82 -9.94
N GLN A 87 -3.22 -6.96 -10.19
CA GLN A 87 -1.77 -7.12 -10.06
C GLN A 87 -1.11 -6.70 -11.37
N ILE A 88 0.10 -6.14 -11.25
CA ILE A 88 0.93 -5.84 -12.41
C ILE A 88 1.69 -7.12 -12.73
N GLU A 89 1.50 -7.64 -13.94
CA GLU A 89 2.21 -8.85 -14.38
C GLU A 89 3.64 -8.49 -14.77
N ILE A 90 4.62 -9.34 -14.46
CA ILE A 90 6.02 -9.11 -14.87
C ILE A 90 6.18 -9.68 -16.27
N ASN A 91 5.66 -8.97 -17.27
CA ASN A 91 5.67 -9.40 -18.66
C ASN A 91 6.51 -8.49 -19.56
N GLY A 92 7.08 -7.40 -19.02
CA GLY A 92 7.91 -6.45 -19.75
C GLY A 92 7.13 -5.57 -20.73
N PHE A 93 5.80 -5.55 -20.62
CA PHE A 93 4.94 -4.69 -21.42
C PHE A 93 4.47 -3.49 -20.61
N ALA A 94 4.32 -2.36 -21.27
CA ALA A 94 3.82 -1.17 -20.62
C ALA A 94 2.42 -1.38 -20.05
N GLN A 95 2.28 -1.24 -18.73
CA GLN A 95 1.02 -1.45 -18.01
C GLN A 95 0.63 -0.19 -17.23
N ASN A 96 -0.68 0.00 -17.05
CA ASN A 96 -1.15 1.05 -16.17
C ASN A 96 -0.98 0.62 -14.71
N VAL A 97 -0.52 1.52 -13.85
CA VAL A 97 -0.31 1.25 -12.43
C VAL A 97 -1.66 1.41 -11.70
N PRO A 98 -2.23 0.33 -11.14
CA PRO A 98 -3.51 0.40 -10.47
C PRO A 98 -3.34 0.97 -9.06
N LEU A 99 -4.01 2.09 -8.78
CA LEU A 99 -4.01 2.75 -7.48
C LEU A 99 -5.45 2.99 -7.01
N ARG A 100 -5.67 3.12 -5.70
CA ARG A 100 -6.98 3.53 -5.17
C ARG A 100 -7.22 5.01 -5.45
N ALA A 101 -8.47 5.36 -5.75
CA ALA A 101 -8.89 6.73 -6.04
C ALA A 101 -8.86 7.60 -4.77
N ASP A 102 -9.31 7.06 -3.64
CA ASP A 102 -9.63 7.84 -2.44
C ASP A 102 -8.47 7.94 -1.43
N ILE A 103 -7.28 7.40 -1.76
CA ILE A 103 -6.13 7.36 -0.84
C ILE A 103 -4.90 7.97 -1.53
N PRO A 104 -4.20 8.93 -0.91
CA PRO A 104 -2.93 9.43 -1.41
C PRO A 104 -1.81 8.42 -1.16
N TYR A 105 -0.77 8.43 -1.98
CA TYR A 105 0.35 7.48 -1.87
C TYR A 105 1.68 8.20 -1.73
N ASN A 106 2.53 7.78 -0.81
CA ASN A 106 3.94 8.17 -0.83
C ASN A 106 4.69 7.25 -1.80
N MET A 107 5.56 7.85 -2.61
CA MET A 107 6.35 7.14 -3.60
C MET A 107 7.79 7.04 -3.13
N ASN A 108 8.36 5.83 -3.10
CA ASN A 108 9.80 5.60 -3.01
C ASN A 108 10.35 5.26 -4.40
N LEU A 109 11.58 5.69 -4.65
CA LEU A 109 12.26 5.51 -5.93
C LEU A 109 13.61 4.83 -5.72
N ASP A 110 13.75 3.65 -6.31
CA ASP A 110 14.99 2.88 -6.35
C ASP A 110 15.51 2.84 -7.78
N LEU A 111 16.70 3.39 -8.01
CA LEU A 111 17.32 3.49 -9.33
C LEU A 111 18.69 2.83 -9.35
N ASP A 112 18.84 1.88 -10.28
CA ASP A 112 20.13 1.30 -10.66
C ASP A 112 20.53 1.82 -12.04
N ILE A 113 21.60 2.61 -12.08
CA ILE A 113 22.01 3.37 -13.25
C ILE A 113 23.40 2.95 -13.71
N PHE A 114 23.51 2.54 -14.96
CA PHE A 114 24.78 2.37 -15.68
C PHE A 114 25.10 3.64 -16.46
N CYS A 115 26.27 4.21 -16.20
CA CYS A 115 26.78 5.33 -16.97
C CYS A 115 27.95 4.91 -17.85
N LEU A 116 27.84 5.23 -19.15
CA LEU A 116 28.84 4.92 -20.17
C LEU A 116 29.33 6.20 -20.83
N ASN A 117 30.60 6.54 -20.62
CA ASN A 117 31.23 7.70 -21.23
C ASN A 117 31.68 7.37 -22.67
N LYS A 118 31.35 8.25 -23.63
CA LYS A 118 31.78 8.12 -25.03
C LYS A 118 33.14 8.75 -25.29
N VAL A 119 33.55 9.70 -24.44
CA VAL A 119 34.79 10.47 -24.58
C VAL A 119 35.70 10.17 -23.40
N THR A 120 37.02 10.18 -23.59
CA THR A 120 38.04 9.99 -22.55
C THR A 120 38.13 11.22 -21.63
N ASP A 121 37.04 11.51 -20.93
CA ASP A 121 36.92 12.58 -19.95
C ASP A 121 36.87 12.00 -18.53
N LEU A 122 36.80 12.89 -17.54
CA LEU A 122 36.50 12.57 -16.13
C LEU A 122 35.43 11.47 -16.01
N CYS A 123 35.74 10.44 -15.22
CA CYS A 123 34.87 9.30 -14.95
C CYS A 123 33.69 9.66 -14.03
N LEU A 124 33.60 10.89 -13.55
CA LEU A 124 32.50 11.39 -12.73
C LEU A 124 31.69 12.39 -13.55
N LYS A 125 30.38 12.20 -13.60
CA LYS A 125 29.45 13.09 -14.31
C LYS A 125 28.27 13.44 -13.42
N ASP A 126 27.83 14.69 -13.54
CA ASP A 126 26.61 15.14 -12.90
C ASP A 126 25.39 14.70 -13.73
N GLY A 127 24.47 14.05 -13.05
CA GLY A 127 23.14 13.72 -13.53
C GLY A 127 22.09 14.49 -12.76
N GLU A 128 20.89 14.54 -13.32
CA GLU A 128 19.74 15.17 -12.71
C GLU A 128 18.54 14.25 -12.88
N VAL A 129 17.93 13.88 -11.75
CA VAL A 129 16.65 13.19 -11.71
C VAL A 129 15.57 14.20 -11.43
N THR A 130 14.61 14.29 -12.34
CA THR A 130 13.39 15.08 -12.19
C THR A 130 12.19 14.16 -12.21
N ILE A 131 11.30 14.38 -11.25
CA ILE A 131 10.00 13.72 -11.19
C ILE A 131 8.95 14.78 -11.48
N SER A 132 8.23 14.60 -12.59
CA SER A 132 7.10 15.44 -13.00
C SER A 132 5.80 14.65 -12.93
N VAL A 133 4.71 15.34 -12.64
CA VAL A 133 3.37 14.75 -12.61
C VAL A 133 2.44 15.48 -13.55
N ASN A 134 1.54 14.71 -14.14
CA ASN A 134 0.43 15.23 -14.92
C ASN A 134 -0.85 15.15 -14.09
N ARG A 135 -1.53 16.28 -13.89
CA ARG A 135 -2.76 16.37 -13.11
C ARG A 135 -3.98 16.52 -14.01
N ALA A 136 -5.10 15.94 -13.60
CA ALA A 136 -6.36 16.11 -14.29
C ALA A 136 -6.77 17.60 -14.38
N GLY A 137 -6.81 18.14 -15.60
CA GLY A 137 -7.23 19.53 -15.86
C GLY A 137 -6.07 20.51 -16.05
N GLU A 138 -4.83 20.09 -15.84
CA GLU A 138 -3.64 20.87 -16.16
C GLU A 138 -3.03 20.38 -17.48
N SER A 139 -2.67 21.31 -18.37
CA SER A 139 -2.07 20.98 -19.68
C SER A 139 -0.55 20.87 -19.65
N VAL A 140 0.08 21.24 -18.53
CA VAL A 140 1.54 21.31 -18.39
C VAL A 140 1.97 20.42 -17.22
N ASP A 141 2.96 19.56 -17.46
CA ASP A 141 3.51 18.71 -16.42
C ASP A 141 4.23 19.56 -15.37
N LYS A 142 3.87 19.34 -14.10
CA LYS A 142 4.48 20.05 -12.98
C LYS A 142 5.63 19.23 -12.42
N THR A 143 6.82 19.80 -12.39
CA THR A 143 7.97 19.21 -11.71
C THR A 143 7.79 19.34 -10.20
N LEU A 144 7.80 18.21 -9.49
CA LEU A 144 7.62 18.18 -8.03
C LEU A 144 8.92 17.90 -7.30
N PHE A 145 9.84 17.17 -7.94
CA PHE A 145 11.11 16.80 -7.36
C PHE A 145 12.21 16.93 -8.39
N ARG A 146 13.35 17.49 -7.96
CA ARG A 146 14.55 17.66 -8.76
C ARG A 146 15.75 17.45 -7.85
N LYS A 147 16.62 16.51 -8.21
CA LYS A 147 17.84 16.24 -7.45
C LYS A 147 19.01 15.95 -8.38
N THR A 148 20.14 16.57 -8.09
CA THR A 148 21.40 16.30 -8.76
C THR A 148 22.05 15.05 -8.18
N LEU A 149 22.55 14.19 -9.05
CA LEU A 149 23.21 12.92 -8.74
C LEU A 149 24.63 12.96 -9.29
N LEU A 150 25.57 12.42 -8.53
CA LEU A 150 26.93 12.22 -9.02
C LEU A 150 27.09 10.76 -9.46
N LEU A 151 27.38 10.55 -10.74
CA LEU A 151 27.45 9.23 -11.36
C LEU A 151 28.90 8.88 -11.68
N SER A 152 29.31 7.67 -11.29
CA SER A 152 30.53 7.05 -11.78
C SER A 152 30.27 6.40 -13.14
N CYS A 153 30.99 6.85 -14.16
CA CYS A 153 30.84 6.47 -15.54
C CYS A 153 32.06 5.67 -16.01
N ALA A 154 31.80 4.50 -16.58
CA ALA A 154 32.84 3.74 -17.24
C ALA A 154 33.06 4.27 -18.65
N ASN A 155 34.31 4.40 -19.06
CA ASN A 155 34.65 4.73 -20.43
C ASN A 155 34.41 3.50 -21.32
N THR A 156 33.64 3.67 -22.38
CA THR A 156 33.24 2.59 -23.29
C THR A 156 34.43 1.84 -23.92
N ARG A 157 35.59 2.49 -24.05
CA ARG A 157 36.83 1.89 -24.58
C ARG A 157 37.58 1.01 -23.59
N ASP A 158 37.34 1.18 -22.29
CA ASP A 158 38.09 0.49 -21.24
C ASP A 158 37.39 -0.83 -20.82
N ILE A 159 36.09 -0.97 -21.11
CA ILE A 159 35.29 -2.16 -20.80
C ILE A 159 35.80 -3.43 -21.51
N PRO A 160 36.14 -3.43 -22.81
CA PRO A 160 36.70 -4.60 -23.48
C PRO A 160 38.10 -4.96 -22.96
N ASN A 161 38.90 -3.94 -22.59
CA ASN A 161 40.28 -4.12 -22.12
C ASN A 161 40.32 -4.74 -20.72
N MET A 162 39.33 -4.48 -19.87
CA MET A 162 39.16 -5.14 -18.57
C MET A 162 38.94 -6.66 -18.68
N GLY A 163 38.49 -7.16 -19.84
CA GLY A 163 38.23 -8.59 -20.08
C GLY A 163 39.49 -9.45 -20.20
N GLY A 164 40.68 -8.86 -20.36
CA GLY A 164 42.03 -9.46 -20.24
C GLY A 164 42.40 -10.70 -21.09
N SER A 165 41.43 -11.47 -21.60
CA SER A 165 41.60 -12.83 -22.11
C SER A 165 40.72 -13.17 -23.32
N GLY A 166 40.03 -12.18 -23.91
CA GLY A 166 39.18 -12.38 -25.09
C GLY A 166 37.91 -13.22 -24.85
N ARG A 167 37.69 -13.73 -23.63
CA ARG A 167 36.46 -14.41 -23.23
C ARG A 167 35.75 -13.60 -22.16
N LEU A 168 34.63 -12.98 -22.53
CA LEU A 168 33.67 -12.38 -21.60
C LEU A 168 33.06 -13.51 -20.75
N SER A 169 33.71 -13.86 -19.63
CA SER A 169 33.16 -14.85 -18.71
C SER A 169 31.92 -14.28 -18.00
N LEU A 170 31.01 -15.16 -17.63
CA LEU A 170 29.81 -14.79 -16.87
C LEU A 170 30.16 -14.14 -15.51
N THR A 171 31.27 -14.56 -14.91
CA THR A 171 31.81 -13.98 -13.67
C THR A 171 32.35 -12.56 -13.85
N PHE A 172 32.97 -12.26 -15.00
CA PHE A 172 33.42 -10.91 -15.33
C PHE A 172 32.22 -9.98 -15.55
N ALA A 173 31.22 -10.40 -16.32
CA ALA A 173 30.00 -9.63 -16.53
C ALA A 173 29.30 -9.29 -15.20
N GLN A 174 29.19 -10.24 -14.28
CA GLN A 174 28.62 -10.02 -12.94
C GLN A 174 29.46 -9.04 -12.10
N LYS A 175 30.79 -9.14 -12.16
CA LYS A 175 31.68 -8.23 -11.44
C LYS A 175 31.57 -6.80 -11.97
N VAL A 176 31.59 -6.64 -13.29
CA VAL A 176 31.37 -5.35 -13.97
C VAL A 176 29.99 -4.78 -13.63
N GLN A 177 28.95 -5.62 -13.62
CA GLN A 177 27.61 -5.21 -13.22
C GLN A 177 27.54 -4.76 -11.75
N LYS A 178 28.35 -5.32 -10.86
CA LYS A 178 28.36 -4.92 -9.45
C LYS A 178 29.16 -3.63 -9.21
N GLU A 179 30.26 -3.45 -9.93
CA GLU A 179 31.20 -2.33 -9.71
C GLU A 179 30.81 -1.06 -10.46
N LEU A 180 30.08 -1.15 -11.59
CA LEU A 180 29.72 -0.01 -12.42
C LEU A 180 28.27 0.49 -12.24
N VAL A 181 27.47 -0.17 -11.39
CA VAL A 181 26.11 0.27 -11.08
C VAL A 181 26.17 1.37 -10.04
N ASN A 182 25.54 2.49 -10.36
CA ASN A 182 25.24 3.54 -9.40
C ASN A 182 23.83 3.32 -8.88
N SER A 183 23.72 2.86 -7.63
CA SER A 183 22.44 2.65 -6.95
C SER A 183 22.05 3.88 -6.14
N PHE A 184 20.85 4.39 -6.37
CA PHE A 184 20.28 5.52 -5.62
C PHE A 184 18.92 5.15 -5.03
N HIS A 185 18.77 5.41 -3.73
CA HIS A 185 17.53 5.25 -2.99
C HIS A 185 16.98 6.62 -2.59
N PHE A 186 15.73 6.90 -2.97
CA PHE A 186 15.01 8.09 -2.52
C PHE A 186 13.75 7.69 -1.77
N ASP A 187 13.75 7.95 -0.47
CA ASP A 187 12.61 7.77 0.41
C ASP A 187 11.63 8.94 0.30
N ASN A 188 10.39 8.62 -0.01
CA ASN A 188 9.26 9.55 -0.09
C ASN A 188 9.57 10.89 -0.81
N PRO A 189 10.25 10.92 -1.99
CA PRO A 189 10.50 12.16 -2.72
C PRO A 189 9.26 13.00 -3.00
N ILE A 190 8.11 12.35 -3.25
CA ILE A 190 6.82 13.01 -3.50
C ILE A 190 5.64 12.21 -2.93
N SER A 191 4.52 12.91 -2.71
CA SER A 191 3.22 12.31 -2.45
C SER A 191 2.32 12.43 -3.68
N ILE A 192 1.76 11.30 -4.10
CA ILE A 192 0.85 11.16 -5.24
C ILE A 192 -0.57 11.42 -4.76
N GLU A 193 -1.05 12.64 -5.02
CA GLU A 193 -2.43 13.07 -4.77
C GLU A 193 -3.44 12.34 -5.69
N HIS A 194 -4.74 12.46 -5.37
CA HIS A 194 -5.85 11.80 -6.07
C HIS A 194 -6.04 12.24 -7.53
N ASN A 195 -5.65 13.48 -7.85
CA ASN A 195 -5.81 14.11 -9.16
C ASN A 195 -4.68 13.77 -10.16
N VAL A 196 -3.65 13.06 -9.72
CA VAL A 196 -2.49 12.71 -10.56
C VAL A 196 -2.85 11.54 -11.49
N LYS A 197 -2.68 11.76 -12.81
CA LYS A 197 -2.97 10.80 -13.89
C LYS A 197 -1.73 10.04 -14.34
N SER A 198 -0.59 10.72 -14.45
CA SER A 198 0.67 10.09 -14.81
C SER A 198 1.84 10.72 -14.08
N LEU A 199 2.92 9.96 -14.05
CA LEU A 199 4.18 10.31 -13.43
C LEU A 199 5.29 10.09 -14.47
N ASP A 200 6.09 11.13 -14.68
CA ASP A 200 7.24 11.09 -15.57
C ASP A 200 8.52 11.20 -14.76
N ILE A 201 9.36 10.18 -14.86
CA ILE A 201 10.68 10.16 -14.26
C ILE A 201 11.68 10.39 -15.36
N THR A 202 12.34 11.53 -15.32
CA THR A 202 13.34 11.92 -16.29
C THR A 202 14.71 11.95 -15.64
N LEU A 203 15.65 11.25 -16.27
CA LEU A 203 17.07 11.30 -15.93
C LEU A 203 17.81 12.00 -17.06
N LYS A 204 18.51 13.08 -16.75
CA LYS A 204 19.32 13.86 -17.68
C LYS A 204 20.75 13.91 -17.19
N LEU A 205 21.73 13.62 -18.05
CA LEU A 205 23.14 13.83 -17.71
C LEU A 205 23.73 15.07 -18.37
N ALA A 206 24.72 15.64 -17.69
CA ALA A 206 25.58 16.66 -18.27
C ALA A 206 26.67 16.01 -19.13
N GLY A 207 26.74 16.39 -20.41
CA GLY A 207 27.82 16.02 -21.33
C GLY A 207 27.54 14.78 -22.21
N ASN A 208 28.58 14.29 -22.87
CA ASN A 208 28.52 13.20 -23.87
C ASN A 208 28.55 11.79 -23.24
N ALA A 209 27.72 11.56 -22.22
CA ALA A 209 27.58 10.25 -21.58
C ALA A 209 26.23 9.61 -21.96
N ASN A 210 26.25 8.31 -22.20
CA ASN A 210 25.05 7.50 -22.34
C ASN A 210 24.65 6.95 -20.98
N VAL A 211 23.35 6.95 -20.71
CA VAL A 211 22.81 6.37 -19.48
C VAL A 211 21.80 5.31 -19.77
N ILE A 212 21.95 4.21 -19.05
CA ILE A 212 21.12 3.03 -19.16
C ILE A 212 20.63 2.75 -17.73
N ILE A 213 19.31 2.89 -17.53
CA ILE A 213 18.68 2.45 -16.28
C ILE A 213 18.41 0.95 -16.41
N ASP A 214 18.71 0.17 -15.37
CA ASP A 214 18.33 -1.24 -15.31
C ASP A 214 16.82 -1.34 -15.08
N PRO A 215 16.02 -1.76 -16.09
CA PRO A 215 14.57 -1.78 -15.96
C PRO A 215 14.06 -2.88 -15.01
N ASN A 216 14.88 -3.90 -14.74
CA ASN A 216 14.50 -5.06 -13.94
C ASN A 216 14.92 -4.93 -12.47
N ARG A 217 15.90 -4.06 -12.18
CA ARG A 217 16.33 -3.77 -10.81
C ARG A 217 15.79 -2.45 -10.27
N SER A 218 15.55 -1.48 -11.14
CA SER A 218 14.94 -0.21 -10.74
C SER A 218 13.44 -0.38 -10.55
N TYR A 219 12.90 0.12 -9.45
CA TYR A 219 11.48 0.02 -9.13
C TYR A 219 10.96 1.25 -8.39
N LEU A 220 9.64 1.39 -8.45
CA LEU A 220 8.85 2.35 -7.69
C LEU A 220 8.06 1.62 -6.64
N THR A 221 8.06 2.12 -5.41
CA THR A 221 7.18 1.61 -4.37
C THR A 221 6.18 2.69 -3.98
N PHE A 222 4.90 2.44 -4.22
CA PHE A 222 3.80 3.28 -3.77
C PHE A 222 3.26 2.71 -2.46
N SER A 223 3.34 3.49 -1.39
CA SER A 223 2.78 3.15 -0.08
C SER A 223 1.63 4.09 0.23
N MET A 224 0.50 3.56 0.68
CA MET A 224 -0.64 4.40 1.07
C MET A 224 -0.23 5.34 2.21
N ASN A 225 -0.47 6.64 2.04
CA ASN A 225 -0.21 7.62 3.07
C ASN A 225 -1.44 7.72 4.00
N PHE A 226 -1.21 7.41 5.28
CA PHE A 226 -2.22 7.50 6.33
C PHE A 226 -1.90 8.53 7.42
N ASP A 227 -0.88 9.37 7.25
CA ASP A 227 -0.23 10.16 8.32
C ASP A 227 -1.22 10.95 9.18
N HIS A 228 -2.29 11.49 8.58
CA HIS A 228 -3.30 12.32 9.26
C HIS A 228 -4.63 11.60 9.57
N SER A 229 -4.68 10.27 9.47
CA SER A 229 -5.92 9.51 9.62
C SER A 229 -5.92 8.59 10.84
N LEU A 230 -7.11 8.32 11.41
CA LEU A 230 -7.31 7.30 12.45
C LEU A 230 -6.72 5.93 12.05
N ARG A 231 -6.60 5.67 10.75
CA ARG A 231 -6.01 4.45 10.20
C ARG A 231 -4.54 4.29 10.62
N ASN A 232 -3.76 5.37 10.71
CA ASN A 232 -2.37 5.29 11.16
C ASN A 232 -2.26 4.79 12.61
N LEU A 233 -3.14 5.29 13.50
CA LEU A 233 -3.22 4.80 14.88
C LEU A 233 -3.59 3.32 14.92
N MET A 234 -4.55 2.90 14.09
CA MET A 234 -4.97 1.50 13.98
C MET A 234 -3.90 0.57 13.41
N ILE A 235 -3.01 1.06 12.54
CA ILE A 235 -1.85 0.29 12.05
C ILE A 235 -0.82 0.15 13.17
N ARG A 236 -0.48 1.26 13.84
CA ARG A 236 0.54 1.28 14.90
C ARG A 236 0.16 0.41 16.10
N TRP A 237 -1.12 0.38 16.47
CA TRP A 237 -1.64 -0.37 17.60
C TRP A 237 -2.56 -1.51 17.16
N ARG A 238 -2.16 -2.27 16.12
CA ARG A 238 -3.01 -3.27 15.46
C ARG A 238 -3.75 -4.20 16.41
N THR A 239 -3.04 -4.82 17.36
CA THR A 239 -3.66 -5.77 18.31
C THR A 239 -4.66 -5.07 19.23
N LEU A 240 -4.32 -3.90 19.75
CA LEU A 240 -5.18 -3.14 20.66
C LEU A 240 -6.41 -2.60 19.92
N ALA A 241 -6.21 -2.06 18.71
CA ALA A 241 -7.29 -1.61 17.84
C ALA A 241 -8.24 -2.76 17.48
N TYR A 242 -7.71 -3.97 17.28
CA TYR A 242 -8.52 -5.15 17.00
C TYR A 242 -9.34 -5.59 18.19
N VAL A 243 -8.72 -5.73 19.37
CA VAL A 243 -9.44 -6.10 20.61
C VAL A 243 -10.48 -5.06 20.98
N LEU A 244 -10.10 -3.78 21.00
CA LEU A 244 -11.02 -2.68 21.34
C LEU A 244 -12.16 -2.58 20.34
N GLY A 245 -11.87 -2.73 19.05
CA GLY A 245 -12.85 -2.72 17.98
C GLY A 245 -13.88 -3.84 18.10
N THR A 246 -13.43 -5.08 18.32
CA THR A 246 -14.31 -6.22 18.57
C THR A 246 -15.16 -6.01 19.82
N LEU A 247 -14.59 -5.48 20.91
CA LEU A 247 -15.35 -5.18 22.12
C LEU A 247 -16.42 -4.12 21.92
N ILE A 248 -16.14 -3.06 21.15
CA ILE A 248 -17.12 -2.02 20.82
C ILE A 248 -18.28 -2.62 20.01
N PHE A 249 -17.99 -3.41 18.97
CA PHE A 249 -19.02 -4.08 18.19
C PHE A 249 -19.83 -5.05 19.07
N ASN A 250 -19.17 -5.80 19.96
CA ASN A 250 -19.82 -6.70 20.90
C ASN A 250 -20.77 -5.94 21.84
N ALA A 251 -20.34 -4.78 22.35
CA ALA A 251 -21.17 -3.93 23.21
C ALA A 251 -22.40 -3.39 22.47
N ILE A 252 -22.22 -2.92 21.22
CA ILE A 252 -23.32 -2.43 20.39
C ILE A 252 -24.35 -3.53 20.12
N ILE A 253 -23.90 -4.71 19.67
CA ILE A 253 -24.83 -5.82 19.38
C ILE A 253 -25.49 -6.31 20.67
N SER A 254 -24.74 -6.40 21.78
CA SER A 254 -25.29 -6.76 23.09
C SER A 254 -26.35 -5.77 23.57
N PHE A 255 -26.14 -4.47 23.35
CA PHE A 255 -27.11 -3.43 23.70
C PHE A 255 -28.42 -3.61 22.92
N PHE A 256 -28.36 -3.81 21.61
CA PHE A 256 -29.55 -4.08 20.80
C PHE A 256 -30.25 -5.39 21.21
N PHE A 257 -29.48 -6.44 21.52
CA PHE A 257 -30.02 -7.70 22.00
C PHE A 257 -30.76 -7.55 23.34
N LEU A 258 -30.17 -6.84 24.31
CA LEU A 258 -30.78 -6.61 25.61
C LEU A 258 -32.07 -5.77 25.51
N ILE A 259 -32.09 -4.75 24.64
CA ILE A 259 -33.30 -3.96 24.38
C ILE A 259 -34.39 -4.85 23.78
N ALA A 260 -34.07 -5.64 22.76
CA ALA A 260 -35.03 -6.54 22.12
C ALA A 260 -35.56 -7.61 23.10
N PHE A 261 -34.68 -8.12 23.96
CA PHE A 261 -35.04 -9.06 25.02
C PHE A 261 -35.99 -8.40 26.04
N ALA A 262 -35.67 -7.19 26.51
CA ALA A 262 -36.53 -6.45 27.43
C ALA A 262 -37.93 -6.18 26.84
N ILE A 263 -38.00 -5.67 25.61
CA ILE A 263 -39.27 -5.41 24.91
C ILE A 263 -40.10 -6.69 24.76
N SER A 264 -39.46 -7.79 24.35
CA SER A 264 -40.11 -9.09 24.21
C SER A 264 -40.67 -9.60 25.54
N PHE A 265 -39.90 -9.43 26.62
CA PHE A 265 -40.31 -9.85 27.96
C PHE A 265 -41.48 -9.00 28.48
N PHE A 266 -41.46 -7.68 28.28
CA PHE A 266 -42.58 -6.81 28.62
C PHE A 266 -43.85 -7.18 27.84
N ARG A 267 -43.75 -7.46 26.53
CA ARG A 267 -44.91 -7.88 25.72
C ARG A 267 -45.46 -9.24 26.14
N ALA A 268 -44.60 -10.23 26.41
CA ALA A 268 -45.01 -11.55 26.87
C ALA A 268 -45.64 -11.52 28.27
N GLY A 269 -45.13 -10.64 29.15
CA GLY A 269 -45.71 -10.38 30.47
C GLY A 269 -47.12 -9.76 30.39
N HIS A 270 -47.31 -8.76 29.53
CA HIS A 270 -48.63 -8.16 29.30
C HIS A 270 -49.64 -9.13 28.68
N ALA A 271 -49.22 -9.99 27.74
CA ALA A 271 -50.11 -10.98 27.11
C ALA A 271 -50.68 -12.02 28.11
N LYS A 272 -49.98 -12.30 29.21
CA LYS A 272 -50.48 -13.17 30.29
C LYS A 272 -51.46 -12.47 31.23
N SER A 273 -51.35 -11.14 31.40
CA SER A 273 -52.27 -10.37 32.25
C SER A 273 -53.66 -10.20 31.65
N VAL A 274 -53.82 -10.35 30.33
CA VAL A 274 -55.10 -10.18 29.63
C VAL A 274 -55.93 -11.48 29.58
N LYS A 275 -55.36 -12.63 29.98
CA LYS A 275 -56.06 -13.93 29.98
C LYS A 275 -56.70 -14.32 31.32
N VAL A 276 -56.94 -13.35 32.20
CA VAL A 276 -57.70 -13.57 33.45
C VAL A 276 -59.02 -12.81 33.35
N GLU A 277 -59.94 -13.35 32.56
CA GLU A 277 -61.39 -13.20 32.71
C GLU A 277 -62.01 -14.59 32.58
#